data_AF-T1A9D8-F1
#
_entry.id   AF-T1A9D8-F1
#
_cell.length_a   1.000
_cell.length_b   1.000
_cell.length_c   1.000
_cell.angle_alpha   90.00
_cell.angle_beta   90.00
_cell.angle_gamma   90.00
#
_symmetry.space_group_name_H-M   'P 1'
#
loop_
_entity.id
_entity.type
_entity.pdbx_description
1 polymer ?
#
loop_
_entity_poly.entity_id
_entity_poly.type
_entity_poly.pdbx_seq_one_letter_code
_entity_poly.pdbx_strand_id
1 'polypeptide(L)' 'ELLRRCRPELYVKGGDYDMEALEETRLMRSWGGRSLAIAFLEGYSTTALVRRIRGA' A
#
# COMPACT_ATOMS: atom_id res chain seq x y z
N GLU A 1 9.25 10.26 -7.16
CA GLU A 1 10.54 10.87 -6.74
C GLU A 1 11.05 10.30 -5.41
N LEU A 2 10.23 10.30 -4.34
CA LEU A 2 10.63 9.80 -3.01
C LEU A 2 11.21 8.38 -3.00
N LEU A 3 10.53 7.40 -3.63
CA LEU A 3 11.03 6.01 -3.66
C LEU A 3 12.42 5.88 -4.29
N ARG A 4 12.74 6.68 -5.31
CA ARG A 4 14.08 6.70 -5.94
C ARG A 4 15.16 7.22 -4.99
N ARG A 5 14.81 8.14 -4.09
CA ARG A 5 15.72 8.73 -3.12
C ARG A 5 15.91 7.83 -1.90
N CYS A 6 14.81 7.27 -1.38
CA CYS A 6 14.85 6.40 -0.21
C CYS A 6 15.43 5.01 -0.53
N ARG A 7 15.24 4.51 -1.76
CA ARG A 7 15.67 3.17 -2.21
C ARG A 7 15.36 2.07 -1.18
N PRO A 8 14.10 1.92 -0.73
CA PRO A 8 13.77 0.89 0.25
C PRO A 8 14.01 -0.51 -0.33
N GLU A 9 14.36 -1.45 0.56
CA GLU A 9 14.47 -2.87 0.22
C GLU A 9 13.10 -3.54 0.11
N LEU A 10 12.11 -3.03 0.86
CA LEU A 10 10.75 -3.55 0.90
C LEU A 10 9.71 -2.43 0.82
N TYR A 11 8.75 -2.58 -0.10
CA TYR A 11 7.59 -1.71 -0.24
C TYR A 11 6.31 -2.50 -0.01
N VAL A 12 5.47 -2.05 0.93
CA VAL A 12 4.27 -2.78 1.33
C VAL A 12 3.04 -1.90 1.15
N LYS A 13 1.99 -2.46 0.53
CA LYS A 13 0.64 -1.86 0.46
C LYS A 13 -0.36 -2.78 1.16
N GLY A 14 -1.19 -2.23 2.03
CA GLY A 14 -2.27 -2.98 2.68
C GLY A 14 -3.52 -2.98 1.81
N GLY A 15 -4.03 -4.15 1.45
CA GLY A 15 -5.10 -4.35 0.48
C GLY A 15 -4.85 -5.54 -0.45
N ASP A 16 -5.80 -5.78 -1.33
CA ASP A 16 -5.78 -6.77 -2.41
C ASP A 16 -5.16 -6.23 -3.70
N TYR A 17 -4.11 -5.41 -3.58
CA TYR A 17 -3.46 -4.79 -4.72
C TYR A 17 -2.76 -5.84 -5.60
N ASP A 18 -3.02 -5.79 -6.91
CA ASP A 18 -2.15 -6.43 -7.90
C ASP A 18 -0.84 -5.64 -8.00
N MET A 19 0.21 -6.15 -7.34
CA MET A 19 1.51 -5.50 -7.30
C MET A 19 2.18 -5.44 -8.68
N GLU A 20 1.85 -6.33 -9.62
CA GLU A 20 2.43 -6.33 -10.97
C GLU A 20 1.94 -5.15 -11.83
N ALA A 21 0.75 -4.65 -11.52
CA ALA A 21 0.16 -3.51 -12.21
C ALA A 21 0.76 -2.16 -11.78
N LEU A 22 1.49 -2.10 -10.65
CA LEU A 22 1.97 -0.85 -10.05
C LEU A 22 3.31 -0.39 -10.64
N GLU A 23 3.41 0.89 -10.99
CA GLU A 23 4.66 1.50 -11.47
C GLU A 23 5.73 1.47 -10.38
N GLU A 24 5.35 1.63 -9.11
CA GLU A 24 6.25 1.58 -7.98
C GLU A 24 6.90 0.19 -7.86
N THR A 25 6.20 -0.89 -8.17
CA THR A 25 6.79 -2.25 -8.17
C THR A 25 7.86 -2.41 -9.24
N ARG A 26 7.61 -1.89 -10.46
CA ARG A 26 8.63 -1.87 -11.52
C ARG A 26 9.84 -1.05 -11.10
N LEU A 27 9.60 0.07 -10.42
CA LEU A 27 10.65 0.90 -9.89
C LEU A 27 11.50 0.17 -8.84
N MET A 28 10.87 -0.50 -7.86
CA MET A 28 11.56 -1.28 -6.82
C MET A 28 12.48 -2.34 -7.42
N ARG A 29 12.05 -3.03 -8.48
CA ARG A 29 12.85 -4.05 -9.20
C ARG A 29 14.13 -3.50 -9.80
N SER A 30 14.16 -2.22 -10.19
CA SER A 30 15.36 -1.62 -10.81
C SER A 30 16.59 -1.61 -9.89
N TRP A 31 16.40 -1.77 -8.58
CA TRP A 31 17.48 -1.93 -7.60
C TRP A 31 17.38 -3.21 -6.76
N GLY A 32 16.59 -4.19 -7.19
CA GLY A 32 16.42 -5.47 -6.47
C GLY A 32 15.50 -5.41 -5.25
N GLY A 33 14.76 -4.31 -5.07
CA GLY A 33 13.77 -4.17 -4.01
C GLY A 33 12.53 -5.04 -4.26
N ARG A 34 11.85 -5.41 -3.17
CA ARG A 34 10.66 -6.27 -3.18
C ARG A 34 9.40 -5.46 -2.89
N SER A 35 8.28 -5.89 -3.46
CA SER A 35 6.98 -5.26 -3.23
C SER A 35 5.94 -6.30 -2.85
N LEU A 36 5.15 -6.02 -1.81
CA LEU A 36 4.16 -6.96 -1.27
C LEU A 36 2.82 -6.25 -1.03
N ALA A 37 1.74 -6.96 -1.34
CA ALA A 37 0.42 -6.66 -0.82
C ALA A 37 0.22 -7.48 0.47
N ILE A 38 -0.29 -6.85 1.52
CA ILE A 38 -0.71 -7.55 2.75
C ILE A 38 -2.22 -7.41 2.93
N ALA A 39 -2.83 -8.42 3.55
CA ALA A 39 -4.27 -8.42 3.78
C ALA A 39 -4.74 -7.13 4.48
N PHE A 40 -5.84 -6.57 4.00
CA PHE A 40 -6.50 -5.46 4.67
C PHE A 40 -7.18 -5.96 5.95
N LEU A 41 -7.00 -5.24 7.06
CA LEU A 41 -7.69 -5.56 8.31
C LEU A 41 -9.04 -4.85 8.33
N GLU A 42 -10.11 -5.63 8.32
CA GLU A 42 -11.47 -5.10 8.44
C GLU A 42 -11.72 -4.46 9.82
N GLY A 43 -12.71 -3.57 9.90
CA GLY A 43 -13.13 -2.93 11.15
C GLY A 43 -12.39 -1.64 11.52
N TYR A 44 -11.27 -1.33 10.86
CA TYR A 44 -10.50 -0.10 11.08
C TYR A 44 -10.56 0.82 9.85
N SER A 45 -11.69 1.52 9.70
CA SER A 45 -11.88 2.49 8.62
C SER A 45 -12.27 3.83 9.19
N THR A 46 -11.49 4.87 8.90
CA THR A 46 -11.84 6.26 9.25
C THR A 46 -13.18 6.65 8.64
N THR A 47 -13.47 6.19 7.42
CA THR A 47 -14.78 6.42 6.78
C THR A 47 -15.90 5.73 7.54
N ALA A 48 -15.73 4.46 7.93
CA ALA A 48 -16.72 3.73 8.72
C ALA A 48 -16.91 4.37 10.10
N LEU A 49 -15.82 4.82 10.73
CA LEU A 49 -15.86 5.55 12.00
C LEU A 49 -16.64 6.85 11.87
N VAL A 50 -16.39 7.64 10.82
CA VAL A 50 -17.14 8.89 10.57
C VAL A 50 -18.61 8.62 10.29
N ARG A 51 -18.96 7.55 9.55
CA ARG A 51 -20.36 7.14 9.34
C ARG A 51 -21.06 6.81 10.66
N ARG A 52 -20.40 6.00 11.51
CA ARG A 52 -20.88 5.69 12.87
C ARG A 52 -21.09 6.95 13.71
N ILE A 53 -20.15 7.90 13.69
CA ILE A 53 -20.29 9.19 14.39
C ILE A 53 -21.49 9.99 13.88
N ARG A 54 -21.77 9.94 12.58
CA ARG A 54 -22.90 10.62 11.94
C ARG A 54 -24.24 9.90 12.11
N GLY A 55 -24.26 8.72 12.74
CA GLY A 55 -25.47 7.90 12.92
C GLY A 55 -26.04 7.36 11.61
N ALA A 56 -25.20 7.26 10.57
CA ALA A 56 -25.55 6.74 9.25
C ALA A 56 -25.11 5.27 9.08
#